data_AF-A0A937MQ90-F1
#
_entry.id   AF-A0A937MQ90-F1
#
_cell.length_a   1.000
_cell.length_b   1.000
_cell.length_c   1.000
_cell.angle_alpha   90.00
_cell.angle_beta   90.00
_cell.angle_gamma   90.00
#
_symmetry.space_group_name_H-M   'P 1'
#
loop_
_entity.id
_entity.type
_entity.pdbx_description
1 polymer ?
#
loop_
_entity_poly.entity_id
_entity_poly.type
_entity_poly.pdbx_seq_one_letter_code
_entity_poly.pdbx_strand_id
1 'polypeptide(L)'
;MATLGQQFKAAREAKGASESEAAAATKILTKIIVAMEADDFSVMAAPTYAKGFIRLYAEYLGLDPAPLVDEYIEKHAGGPRRLIDESSQLEQNTQDSRIFPNHTNRSTTKSGTPFAWLAPLGGLLSGGIKKVPLGPLKDIRVAAGVIAGLLVLAALVGSVSTCVRKHAVEKPETPAIAPARMLLEEPLPDLYLTEPGKIETN
;
A
#
# COMPACT_ATOMS: atom_id res chain seq x y z
N MET A 1 -27.38 -4.02 13.97
CA MET A 1 -25.97 -3.63 14.16
C MET A 1 -25.62 -2.63 13.06
N ALA A 2 -24.79 -1.64 13.34
CA ALA A 2 -24.34 -0.70 12.30
C ALA A 2 -23.54 -1.45 11.24
N THR A 3 -23.70 -1.08 9.97
CA THR A 3 -22.90 -1.66 8.89
C THR A 3 -21.44 -1.17 8.99
N LEU A 4 -20.54 -1.86 8.29
CA LEU A 4 -19.12 -1.48 8.25
C LEU A 4 -18.94 -0.06 7.70
N GLY A 5 -19.65 0.28 6.62
CA GLY A 5 -19.65 1.65 6.07
C GLY A 5 -20.17 2.70 7.05
N GLN A 6 -21.24 2.39 7.80
CA GLN A 6 -21.76 3.28 8.85
C GLN A 6 -20.75 3.51 9.98
N GLN A 7 -19.99 2.47 10.37
CA GLN A 7 -18.93 2.60 11.39
C GLN A 7 -17.82 3.55 10.90
N PHE A 8 -17.40 3.41 9.64
CA PHE A 8 -16.40 4.32 9.05
C PHE A 8 -16.89 5.75 8.96
N LYS A 9 -18.12 5.96 8.49
CA LYS A 9 -18.71 7.29 8.39
C LYS A 9 -18.79 7.96 9.76
N ALA A 10 -19.30 7.26 10.77
CA ALA A 10 -19.39 7.77 12.13
C ALA A 10 -18.02 8.12 12.72
N ALA A 11 -17.01 7.27 12.51
CA ALA A 11 -15.66 7.54 12.99
C ALA A 11 -14.99 8.73 12.26
N ARG A 12 -15.23 8.89 10.95
CA ARG A 12 -14.76 10.07 10.19
C ARG A 12 -15.39 11.35 10.70
N GLU A 13 -16.72 11.34 10.87
CA GLU A 13 -17.47 12.49 11.38
C GLU A 13 -17.05 12.85 12.81
N ALA A 14 -16.80 11.85 13.66
CA ALA A 14 -16.27 12.07 15.01
C ALA A 14 -14.86 12.68 15.02
N LYS A 15 -14.05 12.37 14.00
CA LYS A 15 -12.73 13.00 13.78
C LYS A 15 -12.84 14.41 13.19
N GLY A 16 -14.02 14.83 12.73
CA GLY A 16 -14.25 16.12 12.08
C GLY A 16 -13.61 16.25 10.70
N ALA A 17 -13.32 15.13 10.03
CA ALA A 17 -12.66 15.12 8.72
C ALA A 17 -13.68 15.05 7.58
N SER A 18 -13.45 15.80 6.51
CA SER A 18 -14.16 15.63 5.25
C SER A 18 -13.67 14.39 4.49
N GLU A 19 -14.48 13.88 3.56
CA GLU A 19 -14.11 12.75 2.68
C GLU A 19 -12.86 13.07 1.85
N SER A 20 -12.72 14.34 1.42
CA SER A 20 -11.56 14.82 0.65
C SER A 20 -10.28 14.87 1.48
N GLU A 21 -10.36 15.31 2.74
CA GLU A 21 -9.21 15.31 3.66
C GLU A 21 -8.77 13.88 4.01
N ALA A 22 -9.73 13.00 4.26
CA ALA A 22 -9.46 11.58 4.49
C ALA A 22 -8.79 10.93 3.27
N ALA A 23 -9.25 11.26 2.06
CA ALA A 23 -8.65 10.81 0.80
C ALA A 23 -7.20 11.30 0.65
N ALA A 24 -6.97 12.59 0.92
CA ALA A 24 -5.64 13.20 0.84
C ALA A 24 -4.64 12.57 1.85
N ALA A 25 -5.11 12.23 3.05
CA ALA A 25 -4.30 11.62 4.11
C ALA A 25 -3.97 10.15 3.82
N THR A 26 -4.97 9.36 3.39
CA THR A 26 -4.83 7.91 3.16
C THR A 26 -4.29 7.54 1.78
N LYS A 27 -4.27 8.50 0.84
CA LYS A 27 -4.02 8.26 -0.59
C LYS A 27 -5.04 7.33 -1.26
N ILE A 28 -6.21 7.17 -0.65
CA ILE A 28 -7.36 6.50 -1.24
C ILE A 28 -8.15 7.56 -2.03
N LEU A 29 -8.64 7.21 -3.22
CA LEU A 29 -9.49 8.14 -3.99
C LEU A 29 -10.76 8.48 -3.21
N THR A 30 -11.22 9.73 -3.25
CA THR A 30 -12.46 10.17 -2.57
C THR A 30 -13.66 9.31 -2.96
N LYS A 31 -13.77 8.94 -4.25
CA LYS A 31 -14.83 8.03 -4.74
C LYS A 31 -14.83 6.69 -4.00
N ILE A 32 -13.66 6.15 -3.68
CA ILE A 32 -13.52 4.88 -2.95
C ILE A 32 -13.90 5.05 -1.48
N ILE A 33 -13.57 6.17 -0.84
CA ILE A 33 -14.00 6.46 0.54
C ILE A 33 -15.53 6.54 0.63
N VAL A 34 -16.15 7.31 -0.26
CA VAL A 34 -17.61 7.42 -0.33
C VAL A 34 -18.25 6.04 -0.56
N ALA A 35 -17.67 5.24 -1.45
CA ALA A 35 -18.15 3.88 -1.71
C ALA A 35 -18.02 2.96 -0.48
N MET A 36 -16.90 3.00 0.25
CA MET A 36 -16.71 2.24 1.49
C MET A 36 -17.72 2.66 2.57
N GLU A 37 -17.97 3.96 2.75
CA GLU A 37 -18.95 4.47 3.72
C GLU A 37 -20.39 4.11 3.34
N ALA A 38 -20.66 3.85 2.06
CA ALA A 38 -21.94 3.37 1.53
C ALA A 38 -22.04 1.83 1.46
N ASP A 39 -21.05 1.09 1.97
CA ASP A 39 -20.93 -0.36 1.83
C ASP A 39 -20.93 -0.87 0.36
N ASP A 40 -20.59 0.00 -0.60
CA ASP A 40 -20.50 -0.33 -2.02
C ASP A 40 -19.06 -0.73 -2.39
N PHE A 41 -18.75 -2.02 -2.21
CA PHE A 41 -17.46 -2.58 -2.59
C PHE A 41 -17.39 -3.00 -4.06
N SER A 42 -18.49 -2.88 -4.83
CA SER A 42 -18.55 -3.28 -6.24
C SER A 42 -17.72 -2.39 -7.16
N VAL A 43 -17.43 -1.16 -6.72
CA VAL A 43 -16.59 -0.18 -7.43
C VAL A 43 -15.13 -0.65 -7.51
N MET A 44 -14.72 -1.60 -6.67
CA MET A 44 -13.35 -2.07 -6.60
C MET A 44 -13.12 -3.25 -7.56
N ALA A 45 -12.03 -3.21 -8.33
CA ALA A 45 -11.74 -4.23 -9.34
C ALA A 45 -11.50 -5.64 -8.78
N ALA A 46 -11.09 -5.76 -7.51
CA ALA A 46 -10.82 -7.03 -6.86
C ALA A 46 -11.06 -6.94 -5.34
N PRO A 47 -11.52 -8.03 -4.68
CA PRO A 47 -11.73 -8.07 -3.23
C PRO A 47 -10.47 -7.79 -2.40
N THR A 48 -9.29 -8.05 -2.97
CA THR A 48 -8.00 -7.75 -2.32
C THR A 48 -7.83 -6.25 -2.07
N TYR A 49 -8.32 -5.40 -2.98
CA TYR A 49 -8.25 -3.96 -2.81
C TYR A 49 -9.12 -3.48 -1.66
N ALA A 50 -10.33 -4.03 -1.51
CA ALA A 50 -11.21 -3.72 -0.38
C ALA A 50 -10.53 -3.98 0.96
N LYS A 51 -9.91 -5.16 1.13
CA LYS A 51 -9.18 -5.48 2.36
C LYS A 51 -8.06 -4.47 2.66
N GLY A 52 -7.32 -4.04 1.63
CA GLY A 52 -6.27 -3.04 1.78
C GLY A 52 -6.80 -1.67 2.18
N PHE A 53 -7.86 -1.21 1.51
CA PHE A 53 -8.48 0.09 1.79
C PHE A 53 -9.18 0.13 3.16
N ILE A 54 -9.83 -0.95 3.56
CA ILE A 54 -10.41 -1.10 4.90
C ILE A 54 -9.32 -0.93 5.97
N ARG A 55 -8.15 -1.57 5.80
CA ARG A 55 -7.02 -1.42 6.73
C ARG A 55 -6.52 0.02 6.81
N LEU A 56 -6.18 0.60 5.67
CA LEU A 56 -5.66 1.98 5.59
C LEU A 56 -6.64 3.00 6.18
N TYR A 57 -7.93 2.82 5.91
CA TYR A 57 -8.94 3.75 6.40
C TYR A 57 -9.23 3.57 7.88
N ALA A 58 -9.30 2.33 8.37
CA ALA A 58 -9.43 2.04 9.79
C ALA A 58 -8.26 2.62 10.59
N GLU A 59 -7.01 2.43 10.14
CA GLU A 59 -5.82 2.99 10.78
C GLU A 59 -5.88 4.53 10.84
N TYR A 60 -6.30 5.18 9.75
CA TYR A 60 -6.49 6.64 9.72
C TYR A 60 -7.55 7.11 10.72
N LEU A 61 -8.64 6.35 10.86
CA LEU A 61 -9.74 6.66 11.77
C LEU A 61 -9.45 6.26 13.23
N GLY A 62 -8.37 5.53 13.49
CA GLY A 62 -8.03 5.03 14.83
C GLY A 62 -8.89 3.83 15.26
N LEU A 63 -9.44 3.09 14.31
CA LEU A 63 -10.19 1.86 14.53
C LEU A 63 -9.26 0.63 14.41
N ASP A 64 -9.61 -0.47 15.06
CA ASP A 64 -8.90 -1.75 14.88
C ASP A 64 -9.25 -2.35 13.49
N PRO A 65 -8.29 -2.49 12.58
CA PRO A 65 -8.56 -3.01 11.24
C PRO A 65 -8.89 -4.50 11.20
N ALA A 66 -8.41 -5.30 12.16
CA ALA A 66 -8.59 -6.76 12.14
C ALA A 66 -10.08 -7.18 12.10
N PRO A 67 -10.93 -6.77 13.06
CA PRO A 67 -12.34 -7.16 13.07
C PRO A 67 -13.12 -6.62 11.86
N LEU A 68 -12.75 -5.44 11.33
CA LEU A 68 -13.42 -4.84 10.17
C LEU A 68 -13.12 -5.61 8.88
N VAL A 69 -11.88 -6.06 8.72
CA VAL A 69 -11.49 -6.90 7.58
C VAL A 69 -12.18 -8.25 7.66
N ASP A 70 -12.28 -8.84 8.86
CA ASP A 70 -12.96 -10.11 9.06
C ASP A 70 -14.46 -9.99 8.75
N GLU A 71 -15.14 -8.93 9.24
CA GLU A 71 -16.53 -8.63 8.90
C GLU A 71 -16.74 -8.50 7.37
N TYR A 72 -15.81 -7.82 6.69
CA TYR A 72 -15.85 -7.72 5.23
C TYR A 72 -15.69 -9.08 4.56
N ILE A 73 -14.73 -9.90 5.02
CA ILE A 73 -14.50 -11.24 4.48
C ILE A 73 -15.72 -12.11 4.66
N GLU A 74 -16.34 -12.15 5.84
CA GLU A 74 -17.53 -12.97 6.09
C GLU A 74 -18.68 -12.61 5.15
N LYS A 75 -18.89 -11.31 4.88
CA LYS A 75 -19.96 -10.83 3.99
C LYS A 75 -19.63 -11.01 2.49
N HIS A 76 -18.36 -11.05 2.12
CA HIS A 76 -17.91 -11.03 0.71
C HIS A 76 -17.09 -12.27 0.31
N ALA A 77 -17.00 -13.30 1.16
CA ALA A 77 -16.40 -14.59 0.85
C ALA A 77 -17.30 -15.42 -0.09
N GLY A 78 -17.63 -14.84 -1.25
CA GLY A 78 -18.40 -15.46 -2.33
C GLY A 78 -17.53 -15.60 -3.56
N GLY A 79 -16.48 -16.42 -3.49
CA GLY A 79 -15.67 -16.76 -4.66
C GLY A 79 -14.32 -17.33 -4.27
N PRO A 80 -14.12 -18.66 -4.30
CA PRO A 80 -12.78 -19.20 -4.21
C PRO A 80 -11.95 -18.55 -5.31
N ARG A 81 -10.75 -18.07 -4.95
CA ARG A 81 -9.70 -17.79 -5.92
C ARG A 81 -9.61 -19.06 -6.76
N ARG A 82 -10.09 -19.03 -8.01
CA ARG A 82 -9.75 -20.09 -8.96
C ARG A 82 -8.23 -19.98 -9.06
N LEU A 83 -7.55 -20.81 -8.27
CA LEU A 83 -6.20 -21.20 -8.59
C LEU A 83 -6.35 -21.72 -10.01
N ILE A 84 -5.83 -20.95 -10.97
CA ILE A 84 -5.70 -21.40 -12.34
C ILE A 84 -4.88 -22.67 -12.18
N ASP A 85 -5.52 -23.81 -12.42
CA ASP A 85 -4.86 -25.10 -12.39
C ASP A 85 -3.93 -25.12 -13.61
N GLU A 86 -2.71 -24.61 -13.45
CA GLU A 86 -1.71 -24.49 -14.53
C GLU A 86 -1.41 -25.83 -15.21
N SER A 87 -1.71 -26.96 -14.56
CA SER A 87 -1.65 -28.30 -15.16
C SER A 87 -2.53 -28.43 -16.41
N SER A 88 -3.69 -27.78 -16.44
CA SER A 88 -4.66 -27.94 -17.53
C SER A 88 -4.30 -27.16 -18.82
N GLN A 89 -3.40 -26.17 -18.75
CA GLN A 89 -2.91 -25.44 -19.92
C GLN A 89 -1.59 -25.98 -20.48
N LEU A 90 -0.79 -26.69 -19.67
CA LEU A 90 0.41 -27.36 -20.17
C LEU A 90 0.08 -28.52 -21.11
N GLU A 91 -0.99 -29.27 -20.87
CA GLU A 91 -1.38 -30.38 -21.75
C GLU A 91 -1.80 -29.87 -23.14
N GLN A 92 -2.53 -28.76 -23.22
CA GLN A 92 -2.96 -28.18 -24.51
C GLN A 92 -1.80 -27.55 -25.30
N ASN A 93 -0.85 -26.88 -24.63
CA ASN A 93 0.34 -26.31 -25.31
C ASN A 93 1.37 -27.37 -25.72
N THR A 94 1.38 -28.54 -25.07
CA THR A 94 2.27 -29.66 -25.45
C THR A 94 1.75 -30.42 -26.67
N GLN A 95 0.46 -30.26 -27.03
CA GLN A 95 -0.09 -30.87 -28.24
C GLN A 95 0.30 -30.13 -29.53
N ASP A 96 0.64 -28.83 -29.44
CA ASP A 96 1.00 -27.98 -30.58
C ASP A 96 2.50 -28.06 -30.94
N SER A 97 3.32 -28.66 -30.09
CA SER A 97 4.76 -28.87 -30.37
C SER A 97 5.03 -30.00 -31.38
N ARG A 98 4.03 -30.51 -32.11
CA ARG A 98 4.27 -31.39 -33.27
C ARG A 98 4.89 -30.66 -34.48
N ILE A 99 5.04 -29.34 -34.40
CA ILE A 99 5.68 -28.50 -35.42
C ILE A 99 7.12 -28.14 -35.03
N PHE A 100 7.91 -29.08 -34.50
CA PHE A 100 9.36 -28.89 -34.46
C PHE A 100 10.07 -30.21 -34.79
N PRO A 101 10.84 -30.27 -35.90
CA PRO A 101 11.63 -31.46 -36.21
C PRO A 101 12.69 -31.67 -35.13
N ASN A 102 12.71 -32.92 -34.67
CA ASN A 102 13.56 -33.49 -33.63
C ASN A 102 15.05 -33.24 -33.93
N HIS A 103 15.74 -32.39 -33.15
CA HIS A 103 17.20 -32.33 -33.19
C HIS A 103 17.76 -33.36 -32.20
N THR A 104 18.60 -34.23 -32.74
CA THR A 104 19.12 -35.43 -32.09
C THR A 104 19.81 -35.15 -30.77
N ASN A 105 19.43 -35.97 -29.80
CA ASN A 105 19.97 -36.15 -28.46
C ASN A 105 21.51 -36.16 -28.41
N ARG A 106 22.12 -35.17 -27.72
CA ARG A 106 23.51 -35.25 -27.26
C ARG A 106 23.50 -35.48 -25.76
N SER A 107 23.72 -36.73 -25.38
CA SER A 107 24.01 -37.17 -24.01
C SER A 107 25.32 -36.53 -23.51
N THR A 108 25.24 -35.73 -22.45
CA THR A 108 26.36 -35.56 -21.53
C THR A 108 25.89 -35.94 -20.13
N THR A 109 26.11 -37.20 -19.81
CA THR A 109 26.18 -37.64 -18.42
C THR A 109 27.32 -36.89 -17.75
N LYS A 110 27.05 -36.18 -16.66
CA LYS A 110 27.94 -36.17 -15.50
C LYS A 110 27.22 -35.58 -14.30
N SER A 111 26.89 -36.49 -13.40
CA SER A 111 26.55 -36.26 -12.00
C SER A 111 27.65 -35.42 -11.33
N GLY A 112 27.39 -34.12 -11.20
CA GLY A 112 28.15 -33.24 -10.33
C GLY A 112 27.39 -33.07 -9.02
N THR A 113 27.85 -33.73 -7.97
CA THR A 113 27.38 -33.55 -6.59
C THR A 113 27.46 -32.06 -6.19
N PRO A 114 26.36 -31.42 -5.79
CA PRO A 114 26.30 -29.95 -5.73
C PRO A 114 27.03 -29.29 -4.54
N PHE A 115 27.68 -30.04 -3.64
CA PHE A 115 28.19 -29.47 -2.38
C PHE A 115 29.57 -30.03 -1.93
N ALA A 116 30.48 -30.30 -2.87
CA ALA A 116 31.84 -30.74 -2.54
C ALA A 116 32.80 -29.61 -2.10
N TRP A 117 32.36 -28.35 -2.07
CA TRP A 117 33.20 -27.19 -1.71
C TRP A 117 33.07 -26.72 -0.25
N LEU A 118 32.27 -27.39 0.58
CA LEU A 118 31.99 -26.99 1.97
C LEU A 118 32.64 -27.88 3.05
N ALA A 119 33.70 -28.62 2.71
CA ALA A 119 34.30 -29.63 3.59
C ALA A 119 35.77 -29.35 4.01
N PRO A 120 36.15 -28.12 4.41
CA PRO A 120 36.87 -28.06 5.69
C PRO A 120 36.70 -26.72 6.46
N LEU A 121 35.75 -26.65 7.39
CA LEU A 121 35.83 -25.81 8.60
C LEU A 121 35.36 -26.61 9.84
N GLY A 122 35.62 -27.92 9.84
CA GLY A 122 35.33 -28.82 10.95
C GLY A 122 36.58 -29.07 11.77
N GLY A 123 36.89 -28.17 12.70
CA GLY A 123 37.85 -28.44 13.76
C GLY A 123 38.73 -27.25 14.08
N LEU A 124 38.35 -26.47 15.09
CA LEU A 124 39.24 -25.99 16.17
C LEU A 124 38.50 -24.98 17.08
N LEU A 125 37.57 -25.42 17.93
CA LEU A 125 37.19 -24.69 19.15
C LEU A 125 36.79 -25.68 20.26
N SER A 126 37.73 -26.52 20.67
CA SER A 126 37.71 -27.12 22.01
C SER A 126 38.43 -26.18 22.98
N GLY A 127 37.75 -25.09 23.36
CA GLY A 127 38.21 -24.14 24.38
C GLY A 127 37.13 -23.97 25.43
N GLY A 128 37.28 -24.65 26.57
CA GLY A 128 36.31 -24.63 27.66
C GLY A 128 36.13 -23.24 28.28
N ILE A 129 34.91 -22.73 28.23
CA ILE A 129 34.51 -21.53 28.97
C ILE A 129 34.03 -21.99 30.36
N LYS A 130 34.81 -21.65 31.39
CA LYS A 130 34.43 -21.88 32.79
C LYS A 130 33.16 -21.09 33.11
N LYS A 131 32.14 -21.81 33.57
CA LYS A 131 30.84 -21.31 33.99
C LYS A 131 31.02 -20.45 35.25
N VAL A 132 30.83 -19.13 35.14
CA VAL A 132 30.76 -18.22 36.30
C VAL A 132 29.31 -18.18 36.79
N PRO A 133 29.02 -18.47 38.06
CA PRO A 133 27.67 -18.39 38.59
C PRO A 133 27.34 -16.93 38.91
N LEU A 134 26.46 -16.31 38.12
CA LEU A 134 25.86 -15.02 38.44
C LEU A 134 24.46 -15.28 39.03
N GLY A 135 24.26 -14.83 40.28
CA GLY A 135 23.02 -14.96 41.02
C GLY A 135 21.82 -14.24 40.39
N PRO A 136 20.61 -14.43 40.93
CA PRO A 136 19.37 -13.95 40.34
C PRO A 136 19.13 -12.47 40.66
N LEU A 137 19.43 -11.60 39.71
CA LEU A 137 18.94 -10.21 39.71
C LEU A 137 18.24 -9.94 38.38
N LYS A 138 16.96 -10.36 38.30
CA LYS A 138 16.14 -10.26 37.08
C LYS A 138 15.40 -8.92 36.94
N ASP A 139 15.39 -8.05 37.95
CA ASP A 139 14.47 -6.91 37.95
C ASP A 139 15.09 -5.55 37.57
N ILE A 140 16.43 -5.44 37.52
CA ILE A 140 17.10 -4.14 37.28
C ILE A 140 17.14 -3.77 35.79
N ARG A 141 17.16 -4.75 34.87
CA ARG A 141 17.23 -4.47 33.42
C ARG A 141 15.90 -3.99 32.83
N VAL A 142 14.77 -4.34 33.45
CA VAL A 142 13.43 -3.93 32.98
C VAL A 142 13.14 -2.49 33.39
N ALA A 143 13.53 -2.08 34.61
CA ALA A 143 13.31 -0.72 35.10
C ALA A 143 14.09 0.36 34.31
N ALA A 144 15.32 0.07 33.89
CA ALA A 144 16.13 1.00 33.08
C ALA A 144 15.53 1.25 31.68
N GLY A 145 14.88 0.24 31.08
CA GLY A 145 14.23 0.37 29.78
C GLY A 145 12.96 1.24 29.82
N VAL A 146 12.17 1.13 30.89
CA VAL A 146 10.92 1.90 31.04
C VAL A 146 11.19 3.39 31.22
N ILE A 147 12.22 3.76 31.99
CA ILE A 147 12.59 5.16 32.22
C ILE A 147 13.14 5.80 30.94
N ALA A 148 14.02 5.09 30.22
CA ALA A 148 14.51 5.56 28.93
C ALA A 148 13.39 5.71 27.90
N GLY A 149 12.44 4.76 27.87
CA GLY A 149 11.27 4.82 27.00
C GLY A 149 10.33 5.99 27.32
N LEU A 150 10.05 6.26 28.60
CA LEU A 150 9.23 7.40 29.02
C LEU A 150 9.86 8.75 28.69
N LEU A 151 11.19 8.89 28.81
CA LEU A 151 11.90 10.12 28.45
C LEU A 151 11.86 10.38 26.94
N VAL A 152 12.01 9.35 26.11
CA VAL A 152 11.90 9.48 24.64
C VAL A 152 10.46 9.81 24.24
N LEU A 153 9.46 9.17 24.86
CA LEU A 153 8.05 9.45 24.59
C LEU A 153 7.69 10.90 24.98
N ALA A 154 8.15 11.38 26.14
CA ALA A 154 7.92 12.76 26.58
C ALA A 154 8.59 13.79 25.64
N ALA A 155 9.79 13.50 25.12
CA ALA A 155 10.47 14.36 24.15
C ALA A 155 9.72 14.43 22.81
N LEU A 156 9.16 13.31 22.34
CA LEU A 156 8.35 13.28 21.11
C LEU A 156 7.02 14.01 21.28
N VAL A 157 6.33 13.84 22.42
CA VAL A 157 5.07 14.56 22.70
C VAL A 157 5.32 16.07 22.86
N GLY A 158 6.42 16.46 23.51
CA GLY A 158 6.82 17.87 23.63
C GLY A 158 7.10 18.54 22.29
N SER A 159 7.73 17.83 21.35
CA SER A 159 8.05 18.37 20.02
C SER A 159 6.82 18.57 19.13
N VAL A 160 5.76 17.78 19.31
CA VAL A 160 4.49 17.96 18.58
C VAL A 160 3.70 19.15 19.11
N SER A 161 3.75 19.42 20.43
CA SER A 161 3.01 20.51 21.06
C SER A 161 3.55 21.91 20.75
N THR A 162 4.84 22.05 20.45
CA THR A 162 5.45 23.33 20.00
C THR A 162 5.19 23.65 18.53
N CYS A 163 4.91 22.65 17.69
CA CYS A 163 4.62 22.87 16.27
C CYS A 163 3.22 23.44 16.01
N VAL A 164 2.24 23.18 16.87
CA VAL A 164 0.84 23.63 16.66
C VAL A 164 0.64 25.13 16.96
N ARG A 165 1.56 25.79 17.67
CA ARG A 165 1.33 27.16 18.20
C ARG A 165 1.87 28.31 17.34
N LYS A 166 2.31 28.06 16.10
CA LYS A 166 2.85 29.11 15.20
C LYS A 166 2.22 29.15 13.81
N HIS A 167 0.90 29.09 13.74
CA HIS A 167 0.17 29.67 12.59
C HIS A 167 -0.71 30.81 13.11
N ALA A 168 -0.07 31.95 13.39
CA ALA A 168 -0.77 33.22 13.32
C ALA A 168 -1.27 33.37 11.89
N VAL A 169 -2.59 33.38 11.74
CA VAL A 169 -3.28 33.61 10.48
C VAL A 169 -2.95 35.03 10.04
N GLU A 170 -1.93 35.17 9.21
CA GLU A 170 -1.73 36.38 8.43
C GLU A 170 -2.82 36.39 7.35
N LYS A 171 -3.75 37.32 7.52
CA LYS A 171 -4.90 37.56 6.64
C LYS A 171 -4.37 37.78 5.22
N PRO A 172 -4.73 36.97 4.20
CA PRO A 172 -4.29 37.23 2.85
C PRO A 172 -4.93 38.54 2.39
N GLU A 173 -4.11 39.56 2.18
CA GLU A 173 -4.49 40.69 1.35
C GLU A 173 -4.79 40.13 -0.04
N THR A 174 -6.06 40.10 -0.41
CA THR A 174 -6.52 39.82 -1.77
C THR A 174 -5.77 40.76 -2.72
N PRO A 175 -4.83 40.29 -3.56
CA PRO A 175 -4.35 41.13 -4.64
C PRO A 175 -5.52 41.29 -5.61
N ALA A 176 -5.83 42.55 -5.91
CA ALA A 176 -6.83 42.92 -6.89
C ALA A 176 -6.66 42.06 -8.15
N ILE A 177 -7.68 41.24 -8.44
CA ILE A 177 -7.76 40.47 -9.67
C ILE A 177 -7.84 41.51 -10.78
N ALA A 178 -6.70 41.75 -11.43
CA ALA A 178 -6.67 42.41 -12.72
C ALA A 178 -7.55 41.57 -13.66
N PRO A 179 -8.49 42.18 -14.41
CA PRO A 179 -9.39 41.42 -15.27
C PRO A 179 -8.55 40.64 -16.29
N ALA A 180 -8.73 39.32 -16.32
CA ALA A 180 -8.11 38.36 -17.23
C ALA A 180 -8.59 38.51 -18.68
N ARG A 181 -8.70 39.75 -19.17
CA ARG A 181 -9.40 40.12 -20.41
C ARG A 181 -8.48 40.78 -21.45
N MET A 182 -7.17 40.55 -21.37
CA MET A 182 -6.21 41.26 -22.24
C MET A 182 -5.12 40.40 -22.89
N LEU A 183 -5.21 39.05 -22.81
CA LEU A 183 -4.21 38.15 -23.40
C LEU A 183 -4.81 37.09 -24.34
N LEU A 184 -6.02 37.30 -24.87
CA LEU A 184 -6.65 36.40 -25.85
C LEU A 184 -6.89 37.06 -27.22
N GLU A 185 -6.11 38.07 -27.59
CA GLU A 185 -6.12 38.67 -28.93
C GLU A 185 -4.78 38.51 -29.68
N GLU A 186 -4.09 37.40 -29.48
CA GLU A 186 -3.14 36.92 -30.49
C GLU A 186 -3.88 35.88 -31.33
N PRO A 187 -4.32 36.20 -32.57
CA PRO A 187 -4.93 35.20 -33.44
C PRO A 187 -3.89 34.11 -33.68
N LEU A 188 -4.25 32.87 -33.34
CA LEU A 188 -3.44 31.69 -33.61
C LEU A 188 -3.05 31.72 -35.10
N PRO A 189 -1.76 31.60 -35.46
CA PRO A 189 -1.40 31.54 -36.87
C PRO A 189 -2.07 30.32 -37.50
N ASP A 190 -2.92 30.57 -38.50
CA ASP A 190 -3.62 29.57 -39.32
C ASP A 190 -2.59 28.76 -40.13
N LEU A 191 -1.91 27.84 -39.45
CA LEU A 191 -0.93 26.93 -40.06
C LEU A 191 -1.58 25.69 -40.68
N TYR A 192 -2.92 25.56 -40.59
CA TYR A 192 -3.66 24.41 -41.10
C TYR A 192 -4.95 24.73 -41.85
N LEU A 193 -5.25 26.01 -42.12
CA LEU A 193 -6.38 26.41 -42.97
C LEU A 193 -5.82 27.07 -44.22
N THR A 194 -5.88 26.38 -45.36
CA THR A 194 -5.59 27.01 -46.65
C THR A 194 -6.78 27.82 -47.18
N GLU A 195 -8.02 27.57 -46.73
CA GLU A 195 -9.20 28.42 -46.94
C GLU A 195 -10.34 27.98 -45.97
N PRO A 196 -11.20 28.89 -45.46
CA PRO A 196 -12.35 28.50 -44.63
C PRO A 196 -13.50 27.94 -45.49
N GLY A 197 -13.88 26.68 -45.26
CA GLY A 197 -15.20 26.15 -45.63
C GLY A 197 -15.29 25.11 -46.75
N LYS A 198 -14.21 24.41 -47.13
CA LYS A 198 -14.29 23.31 -48.10
C LYS A 198 -13.58 22.05 -47.59
N ILE A 199 -14.34 21.00 -47.35
CA ILE A 199 -13.81 19.64 -47.18
C ILE A 199 -13.64 19.03 -48.57
N GLU A 200 -12.40 18.74 -48.97
CA GLU A 200 -12.16 17.89 -50.15
C GLU A 200 -12.51 16.45 -49.79
N THR A 201 -13.59 15.94 -50.37
CA THR A 201 -13.88 14.51 -50.41
C THR A 201 -13.02 13.88 -51.52
N ASN A 202 -12.09 13.01 -51.14
CA ASN A 202 -11.51 12.02 -52.04
C ASN A 202 -11.90 10.63 -51.52
#